data_AF-A0A7E6FSB2-F1
#
_entry.id   AF-A0A7E6FSB2-F1
#
_cell.length_a   1.000
_cell.length_b   1.000
_cell.length_c   1.000
_cell.angle_alpha   90.00
_cell.angle_beta   90.00
_cell.angle_gamma   90.00
#
_symmetry.space_group_name_H-M   'P 1'
#
loop_
_entity.id
_entity.type
_entity.pdbx_description
1 polymer ?
#
loop_
_entity_poly.entity_id
_entity_poly.type
_entity_poly.pdbx_seq_one_letter_code
_entity_poly.pdbx_strand_id
1 'polypeptide(L)'
;MAASGLPLFTGDVGLWFAQVESHFDAHAVPPQQQLHLLYSSLHPRLATSVRDLIISPHPDATYASVKAEILRRNTRSEESNFKELMAEEQLGYRTPFQFLRHLWELSGNAVDGPLLRRISFSRLPAHVQTMLATVLESVSVDQIATMADKILEFPKPSPSRGLCACTEPPPTVSPTQNSLAERLDTLMWRINDLCRAIGR
;
A
#
# COMPACT_ATOMS: atom_id res chain seq x y z
N MET A 1 -37.80 36.54 -16.52
CA MET A 1 -36.33 36.47 -16.45
C MET A 1 -35.98 35.10 -15.89
N ALA A 2 -35.23 34.30 -16.63
CA ALA A 2 -34.99 32.89 -16.31
C ALA A 2 -34.35 32.76 -14.92
N ALA A 3 -34.94 31.94 -14.06
CA ALA A 3 -34.33 31.55 -12.80
C ALA A 3 -33.08 30.73 -13.15
N SER A 4 -31.91 31.34 -12.99
CA SER A 4 -30.64 30.64 -13.04
C SER A 4 -30.66 29.58 -11.93
N GLY A 5 -30.74 28.31 -12.31
CA GLY A 5 -30.63 27.21 -11.37
C GLY A 5 -29.28 27.22 -10.67
N LEU A 6 -29.20 26.60 -9.49
CA LEU A 6 -27.92 26.38 -8.81
C LEU A 6 -26.92 25.68 -9.74
N PRO A 7 -25.61 25.93 -9.56
CA PRO A 7 -24.57 25.40 -10.44
C PRO A 7 -24.63 23.87 -10.53
N LEU A 8 -24.34 23.34 -11.71
CA LEU A 8 -24.32 21.90 -11.95
C LEU A 8 -23.14 21.26 -11.22
N PHE A 9 -23.38 20.12 -10.57
CA PHE A 9 -22.32 19.35 -9.93
C PHE A 9 -21.41 18.68 -10.97
N THR A 10 -20.13 19.09 -11.00
CA THR A 10 -19.11 18.59 -11.95
C THR A 10 -18.24 17.46 -11.40
N GLY A 11 -18.41 17.06 -10.14
CA GLY A 11 -17.67 15.97 -9.49
C GLY A 11 -16.84 16.39 -8.29
N ASP A 12 -16.37 17.65 -8.28
CA ASP A 12 -15.68 18.24 -7.13
C ASP A 12 -16.71 18.88 -6.18
N VAL A 13 -16.84 18.33 -4.98
CA VAL A 13 -17.78 18.76 -3.94
C VAL A 13 -17.41 20.13 -3.38
N GLY A 14 -16.11 20.39 -3.21
CA GLY A 14 -15.62 21.67 -2.68
C GLY A 14 -15.86 22.81 -3.65
N LEU A 15 -15.49 22.59 -4.92
CA LEU A 15 -15.73 23.56 -6.00
C LEU A 15 -17.22 23.87 -6.17
N TRP A 16 -18.07 22.83 -6.14
CA TRP A 16 -19.51 23.01 -6.28
C TRP A 16 -20.09 23.87 -5.16
N PHE A 17 -19.73 23.61 -3.90
CA PHE A 17 -20.19 24.45 -2.78
C PHE A 17 -19.71 25.90 -2.89
N ALA A 18 -18.48 26.14 -3.34
CA ALA A 18 -17.98 27.50 -3.57
C ALA A 18 -18.82 28.26 -4.62
N GLN A 19 -19.23 27.56 -5.68
CA GLN A 19 -20.12 28.14 -6.71
C GLN A 19 -21.53 28.39 -6.18
N VAL A 20 -22.08 27.47 -5.37
CA VAL A 20 -23.41 27.61 -4.73
C VAL A 20 -23.42 28.81 -3.79
N GLU A 21 -22.36 29.00 -3.00
CA GLU A 21 -22.24 30.12 -2.07
C GLU A 21 -22.11 31.45 -2.80
N SER A 22 -21.27 31.50 -3.84
CA SER A 22 -21.19 32.67 -4.71
C SER A 22 -22.54 33.03 -5.32
N HIS A 23 -23.35 32.03 -5.68
CA HIS A 23 -24.71 32.25 -6.16
C HIS A 23 -25.63 32.79 -5.05
N PHE A 24 -25.57 32.24 -3.83
CA PHE A 24 -26.35 32.74 -2.69
C PHE A 24 -26.01 34.20 -2.36
N ASP A 25 -24.73 34.55 -2.39
CA ASP A 25 -24.26 35.91 -2.15
C ASP A 25 -24.75 36.86 -3.25
N ALA A 26 -24.62 36.45 -4.52
CA ALA A 26 -25.05 37.26 -5.66
C ALA A 26 -26.56 37.55 -5.69
N HIS A 27 -27.38 36.65 -5.13
CA HIS A 27 -28.85 36.77 -5.11
C HIS A 27 -29.40 37.12 -3.72
N ALA A 28 -28.54 37.47 -2.75
CA ALA A 28 -28.90 37.78 -1.37
C ALA A 28 -29.87 36.76 -0.74
N VAL A 29 -29.58 35.46 -0.94
CA VAL A 29 -30.44 34.38 -0.47
C VAL A 29 -30.39 34.30 1.06
N PRO A 30 -31.54 34.39 1.76
CA PRO A 30 -31.55 34.38 3.21
C PRO A 30 -31.16 32.99 3.76
N PRO A 31 -30.47 32.91 4.93
CA PRO A 31 -29.98 31.65 5.50
C PRO A 31 -31.05 30.56 5.67
N GLN A 32 -32.28 30.96 5.96
CA GLN A 32 -33.42 30.06 6.11
C GLN A 32 -33.75 29.34 4.79
N GLN A 33 -33.55 30.01 3.65
CA GLN A 33 -33.85 29.47 2.33
C GLN A 33 -32.68 28.71 1.71
N GLN A 34 -31.44 28.99 2.12
CA GLN A 34 -30.23 28.31 1.62
C GLN A 34 -30.28 26.80 1.83
N LEU A 35 -30.76 26.34 2.99
CA LEU A 35 -30.86 24.91 3.30
C LEU A 35 -31.90 24.21 2.42
N HIS A 36 -33.07 24.82 2.24
CA HIS A 36 -34.11 24.27 1.36
C HIS A 36 -33.66 24.22 -0.10
N LEU A 37 -32.98 25.27 -0.56
CA LEU A 37 -32.40 25.31 -1.89
C LEU A 37 -31.34 24.23 -2.07
N LEU A 38 -30.45 24.06 -1.08
CA LEU A 38 -29.45 22.99 -1.08
C LEU A 38 -30.12 21.62 -1.27
N TYR A 39 -31.11 21.26 -0.45
CA TYR A 39 -31.81 19.97 -0.58
C TYR A 39 -32.47 19.78 -1.94
N SER A 40 -33.06 20.84 -2.50
CA SER A 40 -33.72 20.79 -3.82
C SER A 40 -32.75 20.62 -5.00
N SER A 41 -31.50 21.07 -4.84
CA SER A 41 -30.49 21.07 -5.91
C SER A 41 -29.40 20.02 -5.73
N LEU A 42 -29.49 19.17 -4.71
CA LEU A 42 -28.49 18.13 -4.48
C LEU A 42 -28.48 17.15 -5.65
N HIS A 43 -27.29 16.95 -6.22
CA HIS A 43 -27.08 15.92 -7.22
C HIS A 43 -27.41 14.54 -6.62
N PRO A 44 -28.04 13.60 -7.36
CA PRO A 44 -28.47 12.29 -6.83
C PRO A 44 -27.37 11.50 -6.10
N ARG A 45 -26.12 11.62 -6.56
CA ARG A 45 -24.94 11.06 -5.88
C ARG A 45 -24.76 11.58 -4.46
N LEU A 46 -24.81 12.91 -4.27
CA LEU A 46 -24.69 13.54 -2.96
C LEU A 46 -25.93 13.25 -2.10
N ALA A 47 -27.13 13.35 -2.69
CA ALA A 47 -28.39 13.07 -2.00
C ALA A 47 -28.44 11.64 -1.43
N THR A 48 -27.87 10.66 -2.14
CA THR A 48 -27.77 9.27 -1.65
C THR A 48 -26.83 9.16 -0.44
N SER A 49 -25.72 9.90 -0.46
CA SER A 49 -24.70 9.91 0.62
C SER A 49 -25.21 10.57 1.92
N VAL A 50 -26.12 11.54 1.81
CA VAL A 50 -26.73 12.24 2.95
C VAL A 50 -28.22 12.00 3.09
N ARG A 51 -28.70 10.83 2.65
CA ARG A 51 -30.12 10.47 2.67
C ARG A 51 -30.77 10.64 4.05
N ASP A 52 -30.04 10.26 5.10
CA ASP A 52 -30.43 10.44 6.50
C ASP A 52 -30.68 11.90 6.86
N LEU A 53 -29.82 12.82 6.40
CA LEU A 53 -29.95 14.26 6.65
C LEU A 53 -31.14 14.89 5.92
N ILE A 54 -31.62 14.26 4.84
CA ILE A 54 -32.74 14.72 4.02
C ILE A 54 -34.07 14.17 4.54
N ILE A 55 -34.11 12.86 4.85
CA ILE A 55 -35.33 12.16 5.27
C ILE A 55 -35.65 12.44 6.75
N SER A 56 -34.61 12.57 7.58
CA SER A 56 -34.73 12.82 9.01
C SER A 56 -33.88 14.03 9.41
N PRO A 57 -34.24 15.25 8.97
CA PRO A 57 -33.46 16.44 9.27
C PRO A 57 -33.48 16.75 10.78
N HIS A 58 -32.33 17.12 11.33
CA HIS A 58 -32.24 17.60 12.70
C HIS A 58 -33.00 18.94 12.83
N PRO A 59 -33.74 19.19 13.92
CA PRO A 59 -34.53 20.43 14.08
C PRO A 59 -33.66 21.70 14.03
N ASP A 60 -32.42 21.62 14.49
CA ASP A 60 -31.43 22.71 14.43
C ASP A 60 -30.46 22.62 13.24
N ALA A 61 -30.80 21.84 12.20
CA ALA A 61 -29.95 21.73 11.02
C ALA A 61 -29.84 23.10 10.31
N THR A 62 -28.61 23.58 10.18
CA THR A 62 -28.27 24.78 9.40
C THR A 62 -27.59 24.40 8.10
N TYR A 63 -27.63 25.29 7.11
CA TYR A 63 -26.87 25.13 5.86
C TYR A 63 -25.39 24.78 6.14
N ALA A 64 -24.75 25.47 7.10
CA ALA A 64 -23.36 25.21 7.48
C ALA A 64 -23.15 23.79 8.01
N SER A 65 -24.03 23.30 8.89
CA SER A 65 -23.93 21.94 9.46
C SER A 65 -24.09 20.85 8.39
N VAL A 66 -25.04 21.03 7.48
CA VAL A 66 -25.34 20.05 6.41
C VAL A 66 -24.26 20.09 5.34
N LYS A 67 -23.78 21.29 4.96
CA LYS A 67 -22.61 21.47 4.09
C LYS A 67 -21.41 20.71 4.65
N ALA A 68 -21.07 20.93 5.93
CA ALA A 68 -19.93 20.28 6.57
C ALA A 68 -20.04 18.75 6.51
N GLU A 69 -21.22 18.20 6.78
CA GLU A 69 -21.44 16.75 6.74
C GLU A 69 -21.42 16.18 5.31
N ILE A 70 -21.94 16.91 4.31
CA ILE A 70 -21.83 16.52 2.90
C ILE A 70 -20.36 16.50 2.46
N LEU A 71 -19.58 17.54 2.78
CA LEU A 71 -18.14 17.59 2.53
C LEU A 71 -17.45 16.43 3.23
N ARG A 72 -17.72 16.20 4.52
CA ARG A 72 -17.10 15.10 5.29
C ARG A 72 -17.32 13.73 4.65
N ARG A 73 -18.51 13.48 4.08
CA ARG A 73 -18.88 12.18 3.50
C ARG A 73 -18.51 12.01 2.02
N ASN A 74 -18.38 13.11 1.28
CA ASN A 74 -18.20 13.06 -0.18
C ASN A 74 -16.85 13.62 -0.65
N THR A 75 -16.15 14.39 0.17
CA THR A 75 -14.74 14.65 -0.01
C THR A 75 -14.00 13.38 0.42
N ARG A 76 -13.37 12.67 -0.53
CA ARG A 76 -12.38 11.65 -0.16
C ARG A 76 -11.38 12.34 0.75
N SER A 77 -11.08 11.73 1.92
CA SER A 77 -10.02 12.26 2.78
C SER A 77 -8.78 12.52 1.92
N GLU A 78 -8.08 13.64 2.13
CA GLU A 78 -6.79 13.93 1.48
C GLU A 78 -5.87 12.71 1.57
N GLU A 79 -5.91 11.99 2.69
CA GLU A 79 -5.22 10.71 2.90
C GLU A 79 -5.68 9.60 1.94
N SER A 80 -6.96 9.49 1.63
CA SER A 80 -7.47 8.47 0.69
C SER A 80 -7.13 8.78 -0.76
N ASN A 81 -7.17 10.06 -1.15
CA ASN A 81 -6.71 10.50 -2.46
C ASN A 81 -5.20 10.26 -2.59
N PHE A 82 -4.45 10.67 -1.57
CA PHE A 82 -3.02 10.40 -1.48
C PHE A 82 -2.69 8.90 -1.54
N LYS A 83 -3.42 8.05 -0.79
CA LYS A 83 -3.25 6.59 -0.86
C LYS A 83 -3.47 6.02 -2.25
N GLU A 84 -4.43 6.55 -3.01
CA GLU A 84 -4.74 6.12 -4.36
C GLU A 84 -3.69 6.61 -5.37
N LEU A 85 -3.32 7.89 -5.31
CA LEU A 85 -2.22 8.46 -6.08
C LEU A 85 -0.92 7.66 -5.87
N MET A 86 -0.63 7.32 -4.62
CA MET A 86 0.53 6.50 -4.25
C MET A 86 0.33 4.99 -4.46
N ALA A 87 -0.89 4.56 -4.78
CA ALA A 87 -1.14 3.19 -5.20
C ALA A 87 -0.84 2.96 -6.68
N GLU A 88 -0.98 4.00 -7.49
CA GLU A 88 -0.60 3.98 -8.90
C GLU A 88 0.93 4.08 -9.07
N GLU A 89 1.62 4.78 -8.17
CA GLU A 89 3.07 4.95 -8.24
C GLU A 89 3.84 3.68 -7.81
N GLN A 90 4.82 3.28 -8.62
CA GLN A 90 5.63 2.08 -8.42
C GLN A 90 7.10 2.46 -8.18
N LEU A 91 7.79 1.66 -7.35
CA LEU A 91 9.23 1.85 -7.09
C LEU A 91 10.06 1.76 -8.40
N GLY A 92 9.69 0.85 -9.31
CA GLY A 92 10.32 0.71 -10.61
C GLY A 92 11.83 0.44 -10.52
N TYR A 93 12.61 1.19 -11.31
CA TYR A 93 14.08 1.18 -11.31
C TYR A 93 14.71 2.25 -10.40
N ARG A 94 13.89 3.00 -9.65
CA ARG A 94 14.36 4.08 -8.78
C ARG A 94 14.87 3.50 -7.46
N THR A 95 15.82 4.18 -6.84
CA THR A 95 16.19 3.83 -5.46
C THR A 95 15.04 4.22 -4.51
N PRO A 96 14.81 3.47 -3.42
CA PRO A 96 13.92 3.86 -2.34
C PRO A 96 14.04 5.32 -1.92
N PHE A 97 15.23 5.90 -1.87
CA PHE A 97 15.43 7.32 -1.59
C PHE A 97 14.88 8.25 -2.67
N GLN A 98 15.16 7.96 -3.94
CA GLN A 98 14.62 8.76 -5.04
C GLN A 98 13.09 8.66 -5.10
N PHE A 99 12.56 7.47 -4.90
CA PHE A 99 11.12 7.23 -4.81
C PHE A 99 10.51 8.00 -3.64
N LEU A 100 11.11 7.95 -2.46
CA LEU A 100 10.61 8.65 -1.28
C LEU A 100 10.61 10.16 -1.42
N ARG A 101 11.66 10.73 -2.03
CA ARG A 101 11.67 12.16 -2.33
C ARG A 101 10.59 12.55 -3.33
N HIS A 102 10.36 11.71 -4.34
CA HIS A 102 9.27 11.91 -5.29
C HIS A 102 7.89 11.85 -4.61
N LEU A 103 7.68 10.90 -3.69
CA LEU A 103 6.43 10.82 -2.92
C LEU A 103 6.20 12.06 -2.05
N TRP A 104 7.27 12.62 -1.46
CA TRP A 104 7.23 13.88 -0.71
C TRP A 104 6.83 15.07 -1.57
N GLU A 105 7.38 15.18 -2.78
CA GLU A 105 7.04 16.25 -3.73
C GLU A 105 5.58 16.17 -4.16
N LEU A 106 5.08 14.96 -4.42
CA LEU A 106 3.68 14.71 -4.80
C LEU A 106 2.68 14.93 -3.64
N SER A 107 3.11 14.65 -2.40
CA SER A 107 2.33 14.88 -1.18
C SER A 107 2.01 16.36 -0.95
N GLY A 108 2.91 17.26 -1.35
CA GLY A 108 2.93 18.62 -0.82
C GLY A 108 3.03 18.64 0.71
N ASN A 109 2.97 19.82 1.31
CA ASN A 109 3.03 20.01 2.77
C ASN A 109 1.81 19.46 3.54
N ALA A 110 0.93 18.68 2.89
CA ALA A 110 -0.41 18.35 3.34
C ALA A 110 -0.55 16.95 3.98
N VAL A 111 0.42 16.05 3.82
CA VAL A 111 0.31 14.66 4.33
C VAL A 111 1.08 14.47 5.62
N ASP A 112 0.42 13.84 6.59
CA ASP A 112 1.03 13.39 7.83
C ASP A 112 2.22 12.46 7.55
N GLY A 113 3.40 12.81 8.06
CA GLY A 113 4.64 12.02 7.92
C GLY A 113 4.49 10.51 8.22
N PRO A 114 3.69 10.06 9.21
CA PRO A 114 3.39 8.65 9.45
C PRO A 114 2.69 7.93 8.30
N LEU A 115 1.81 8.61 7.56
CA LEU A 115 1.07 8.01 6.43
C LEU A 115 2.00 7.79 5.25
N LEU A 116 2.78 8.81 4.90
CA LEU A 116 3.82 8.73 3.88
C LEU A 116 4.80 7.60 4.22
N ARG A 117 5.18 7.46 5.49
CA ARG A 117 6.04 6.38 5.98
C ARG A 117 5.43 5.01 5.69
N ARG A 118 4.18 4.80 6.07
CA ARG A 118 3.51 3.50 5.93
C ARG A 118 3.32 3.11 4.46
N ILE A 119 2.94 4.07 3.63
CA ILE A 119 2.70 3.87 2.19
C ILE A 119 4.03 3.54 1.50
N SER A 120 5.06 4.35 1.71
CA SER A 120 6.38 4.11 1.11
C SER A 120 6.99 2.78 1.52
N PHE A 121 6.88 2.42 2.81
CA PHE A 121 7.33 1.13 3.31
C PHE A 121 6.62 -0.04 2.63
N SER A 122 5.30 0.06 2.41
CA SER A 122 4.51 -0.99 1.74
C SER A 122 4.94 -1.25 0.29
N ARG A 123 5.65 -0.30 -0.35
CA ARG A 123 6.12 -0.38 -1.74
C ARG A 123 7.55 -0.90 -1.88
N LEU A 124 8.29 -1.03 -0.77
CA LEU A 124 9.62 -1.61 -0.79
C LEU A 124 9.55 -3.11 -1.10
N PRO A 125 10.60 -3.72 -1.67
CA PRO A 125 10.63 -5.17 -1.86
C PRO A 125 10.51 -5.92 -0.53
N ALA A 126 9.85 -7.08 -0.52
CA ALA A 126 9.51 -7.82 0.70
C ALA A 126 10.71 -8.11 1.63
N HIS A 127 11.90 -8.35 1.06
CA HIS A 127 13.11 -8.57 1.84
C HIS A 127 13.58 -7.31 2.60
N VAL A 128 13.42 -6.13 2.01
CA VAL A 128 13.71 -4.84 2.64
C VAL A 128 12.70 -4.57 3.76
N GLN A 129 11.41 -4.80 3.49
CA GLN A 129 10.35 -4.65 4.49
C GLN A 129 10.62 -5.52 5.72
N THR A 130 11.01 -6.78 5.50
CA THR A 130 11.29 -7.72 6.61
C THR A 130 12.41 -7.21 7.51
N MET A 131 13.47 -6.63 6.94
CA MET A 131 14.60 -6.14 7.73
C MET A 131 14.31 -4.81 8.44
N LEU A 132 13.41 -3.99 7.90
CA LEU A 132 13.09 -2.67 8.45
C LEU A 132 11.81 -2.62 9.28
N ALA A 133 11.06 -3.73 9.38
CA ALA A 133 9.77 -3.79 10.07
C ALA A 133 9.82 -3.35 11.55
N THR A 134 10.91 -3.66 12.26
CA THR A 134 11.04 -3.35 13.70
C THR A 134 11.42 -1.90 13.97
N VAL A 135 11.96 -1.19 12.98
CA VAL A 135 12.41 0.20 13.12
C VAL A 135 11.43 1.20 12.50
N LEU A 136 10.41 0.71 11.76
CA LEU A 136 9.47 1.54 11.02
C LEU A 136 8.87 2.68 11.85
N GLU A 137 8.45 2.45 13.09
CA GLU A 137 7.83 3.49 13.91
C GLU A 137 8.84 4.41 14.64
N SER A 138 10.11 4.02 14.71
CA SER A 138 11.14 4.75 15.48
C SER A 138 12.08 5.61 14.62
N VAL A 139 12.07 5.44 13.30
CA VAL A 139 12.94 6.19 12.38
C VAL A 139 12.16 7.09 11.42
N SER A 140 12.82 8.14 10.93
CA SER A 140 12.23 9.05 9.95
C SER A 140 12.09 8.38 8.58
N VAL A 141 11.22 8.95 7.73
CA VAL A 141 11.00 8.46 6.37
C VAL A 141 12.31 8.45 5.57
N ASP A 142 13.13 9.50 5.69
CA ASP A 142 14.42 9.62 5.00
C ASP A 142 15.46 8.61 5.51
N GLN A 143 15.40 8.26 6.80
CA GLN A 143 16.25 7.22 7.37
C GLN A 143 15.85 5.84 6.85
N ILE A 144 14.55 5.56 6.74
CA ILE A 144 14.05 4.32 6.12
C ILE A 144 14.50 4.23 4.67
N ALA A 145 14.40 5.33 3.93
CA ALA A 145 14.90 5.43 2.56
C ALA A 145 16.39 5.05 2.45
N THR A 146 17.20 5.67 3.29
CA THR A 146 18.65 5.48 3.29
C THR A 146 19.03 4.04 3.65
N MET A 147 18.33 3.43 4.61
CA MET A 147 18.55 2.03 4.97
C MET A 147 18.09 1.09 3.85
N ALA A 148 16.95 1.39 3.22
CA ALA A 148 16.43 0.60 2.10
C ALA A 148 17.37 0.64 0.89
N ASP A 149 17.94 1.80 0.55
CA ASP A 149 18.95 1.94 -0.51
C ASP A 149 20.17 1.05 -0.22
N LYS A 150 20.72 1.12 0.99
CA LYS A 150 21.85 0.28 1.41
C LYS A 150 21.52 -1.20 1.32
N ILE A 151 20.32 -1.60 1.73
CA ILE A 151 19.88 -3.00 1.65
C ILE A 151 19.83 -3.47 0.19
N LEU A 152 19.36 -2.63 -0.73
CA LEU A 152 19.28 -2.97 -2.15
C LEU A 152 20.65 -2.97 -2.83
N GLU A 153 21.60 -2.16 -2.36
CA GLU A 153 23.01 -2.20 -2.78
C GLU A 153 23.73 -3.49 -2.38
N PHE A 154 23.22 -4.21 -1.36
CA PHE A 154 23.61 -5.57 -1.05
C PHE A 154 22.55 -6.53 -1.62
N PRO A 155 22.49 -6.74 -2.95
CA PRO A 155 21.67 -7.81 -3.49
C PRO A 155 22.10 -9.08 -2.77
N LYS A 156 21.12 -9.82 -2.27
CA LYS A 156 21.27 -11.15 -1.69
C LYS A 156 22.42 -11.84 -2.45
N PRO A 157 23.41 -12.48 -1.79
CA PRO A 157 24.08 -13.55 -2.49
C PRO A 157 22.93 -14.40 -3.00
N SER A 158 22.82 -14.51 -4.34
CA SER A 158 21.86 -15.41 -4.96
C SER A 158 21.87 -16.65 -4.10
N PRO A 159 20.72 -17.23 -3.68
CA PRO A 159 20.80 -18.60 -3.19
C PRO A 159 21.53 -19.28 -4.32
N SER A 160 22.77 -19.66 -4.05
CA SER A 160 23.60 -20.35 -4.98
C SER A 160 22.76 -21.59 -5.19
N ARG A 161 22.01 -21.58 -6.30
CA ARG A 161 21.77 -22.80 -7.04
C ARG A 161 23.16 -23.40 -7.02
N GLY A 162 23.31 -24.52 -6.32
CA GLY A 162 24.55 -25.27 -6.30
C GLY A 162 24.84 -25.72 -7.72
N LEU A 163 25.17 -24.77 -8.59
CA LEU A 163 25.97 -24.95 -9.77
C LEU A 163 27.35 -25.12 -9.15
N CYS A 164 27.60 -26.36 -8.75
CA CYS A 164 28.94 -26.89 -8.75
C CYS A 164 29.44 -26.66 -10.18
N ALA A 165 30.03 -25.48 -10.42
CA ALA A 165 30.90 -25.27 -11.54
C ALA A 165 32.16 -26.05 -11.19
N CYS A 166 32.11 -27.36 -11.43
CA CYS A 166 33.31 -28.14 -11.58
C CYS A 166 33.99 -27.58 -12.83
N THR A 167 34.90 -26.63 -12.65
CA THR A 167 36.07 -26.55 -13.50
C THR A 167 36.60 -27.98 -13.63
N GLU A 168 36.76 -28.45 -14.87
CA GLU A 168 37.24 -29.80 -15.20
C GLU A 168 38.20 -30.36 -14.13
N PRO A 169 37.79 -31.40 -13.39
CA PRO A 169 38.74 -32.29 -12.78
C PRO A 169 39.29 -33.26 -13.85
N PRO A 170 40.54 -33.72 -13.74
CA PRO A 170 41.09 -34.78 -14.61
C PRO A 170 40.17 -36.01 -14.57
N PRO A 171 40.17 -36.89 -15.60
CA PRO A 171 39.20 -37.97 -15.74
C PRO A 171 39.24 -38.90 -14.53
N THR A 172 38.41 -38.61 -13.54
CA THR A 172 38.32 -39.36 -12.30
C THR A 172 37.03 -40.15 -12.40
N VAL A 173 37.20 -41.33 -12.96
CA VAL A 173 36.41 -42.54 -12.74
C VAL A 173 35.52 -42.42 -11.50
N SER A 174 34.22 -42.39 -11.73
CA SER A 174 33.19 -42.56 -10.72
C SER A 174 33.52 -43.77 -9.84
N PRO A 175 33.69 -43.64 -8.51
CA PRO A 175 33.74 -44.81 -7.66
C PRO A 175 32.31 -45.34 -7.55
N THR A 176 32.15 -46.51 -8.15
CA THR A 176 30.94 -47.26 -8.36
C THR A 176 30.19 -47.51 -7.03
N GLN A 177 28.88 -47.21 -7.00
CA GLN A 177 27.96 -47.66 -5.93
C GLN A 177 28.09 -49.17 -5.64
N ASN A 178 28.57 -49.96 -6.61
CA ASN A 178 28.86 -51.38 -6.48
C ASN A 178 29.89 -51.70 -5.38
N SER A 179 30.85 -50.80 -5.10
CA SER A 179 31.87 -51.05 -4.08
C SER A 179 31.30 -51.06 -2.66
N LEU A 180 30.28 -50.23 -2.40
CA LEU A 180 29.60 -50.21 -1.11
C LEU A 180 28.68 -51.42 -0.94
N ALA A 181 28.03 -51.86 -2.02
CA ALA A 181 27.21 -53.07 -2.03
C ALA A 181 28.06 -54.32 -1.74
N GLU A 182 29.20 -54.48 -2.41
CA GLU A 182 30.14 -55.59 -2.18
C GLU A 182 30.68 -55.60 -0.74
N ARG A 183 30.97 -54.42 -0.18
CA ARG A 183 31.41 -54.30 1.22
C ARG A 183 30.30 -54.67 2.21
N LEU A 184 29.05 -54.32 1.93
CA LEU A 184 27.89 -54.70 2.76
C LEU A 184 27.63 -56.21 2.70
N ASP A 185 27.68 -56.82 1.52
CA ASP A 185 27.52 -58.28 1.37
C ASP A 185 28.63 -59.06 2.08
N THR A 186 29.87 -58.56 1.97
CA THR A 186 31.02 -59.16 2.68
C THR A 186 30.86 -59.07 4.20
N LEU A 187 30.37 -57.93 4.71
CA LEU A 187 30.12 -57.75 6.13
C LEU A 187 29.00 -58.68 6.62
N MET A 188 27.90 -58.75 5.87
CA MET A 188 26.75 -59.59 6.17
C MET A 188 27.13 -61.08 6.20
N TRP A 189 27.96 -61.54 5.27
CA TRP A 189 28.48 -62.91 5.26
C TRP A 189 29.32 -63.22 6.50
N ARG A 190 30.25 -62.33 6.87
CA ARG A 190 31.10 -62.52 8.06
C ARG A 190 30.31 -62.60 9.36
N ILE A 191 29.27 -61.77 9.51
CA ILE A 191 28.41 -61.80 10.68
C ILE A 191 27.67 -63.14 10.77
N ASN A 192 27.14 -63.65 9.66
CA ASN A 192 26.39 -64.90 9.64
C ASN A 192 27.29 -66.12 9.92
N ASP A 193 28.54 -66.09 9.45
CA ASP A 193 29.54 -67.11 9.73
C ASP A 193 29.95 -67.12 11.22
N LEU A 194 30.19 -65.94 11.81
CA LEU A 194 30.44 -65.77 13.25
C LEU A 194 29.25 -66.27 14.09
N CYS A 195 28.02 -65.96 13.72
CA CYS A 195 26.83 -66.46 14.41
C CYS A 195 26.73 -67.99 14.35
N ARG A 196 27.12 -68.63 13.24
CA ARG A 196 27.15 -70.10 13.11
C ARG A 196 28.29 -70.75 13.89
N ALA A 197 29.43 -70.08 14.02
CA ALA A 197 30.59 -70.55 14.78
C ALA A 197 30.38 -70.48 16.29
N ILE A 198 29.61 -69.50 16.78
CA ILE A 198 29.31 -69.31 18.22
C ILE A 198 28.11 -70.18 18.67
N GLY A 199 27.28 -70.66 17.74
CA GLY A 199 26.11 -71.50 18.02
C GLY A 199 26.35 -73.03 18.06
N ARG A 200 27.61 -73.48 18.15
CA ARG A 200 27.99 -74.88 18.44
C ARG A 200 28.80 -74.94 19.74
#